data_AF-B3QZ77-F1
#
_entry.id   AF-B3QZ77-F1
#
_cell.length_a   1.000
_cell.length_b   1.000
_cell.length_c   1.000
_cell.angle_alpha   90.00
_cell.angle_beta   90.00
_cell.angle_gamma   90.00
#
_symmetry.space_group_name_H-M   'P 1'
#
loop_
_entity.id
_entity.type
_entity.pdbx_description
1 polymer ?
#
loop_
_entity_poly.entity_id
_entity_poly.type
_entity_poly.pdbx_seq_one_letter_code
_entity_poly.pdbx_strand_id
1 'polypeptide(L)'
;MNTNLSDKAIELLEETLDGPGMTEFGKISRDMEKIFTENPNPTYDDAVRIITEYFTEKGEAAAFISKWIAASNSNCKAYEISDEEKPKAMLADLGMFRFMSFLEKQGFTEEQIYTIFAGAAEQIDEDDDDLEPPKCSCNKDHKH
;
A
#
# COMPACT_ATOMS: atom_id res chain seq x y z
N MET A 1 24.31 12.96 -12.21
CA MET A 1 22.85 13.15 -12.13
C MET A 1 22.42 12.30 -10.94
N ASN A 2 21.94 12.92 -9.85
CA ASN A 2 21.29 12.17 -8.78
C ASN A 2 19.90 11.87 -9.31
N THR A 3 19.67 10.66 -9.80
CA THR A 3 18.31 10.18 -10.06
C THR A 3 17.66 9.95 -8.70
N ASN A 4 16.47 10.50 -8.50
CA ASN A 4 15.65 10.29 -7.30
C ASN A 4 15.33 8.79 -7.18
N LEU A 5 15.11 8.24 -5.96
CA LEU A 5 14.75 6.81 -5.82
C LEU A 5 13.45 6.51 -6.57
N SER A 6 12.57 7.50 -6.72
CA SER A 6 11.35 7.43 -7.51
C SER A 6 11.63 7.15 -8.99
N ASP A 7 12.51 7.92 -9.64
CA ASP A 7 12.93 7.71 -11.03
C ASP A 7 13.57 6.32 -11.20
N LYS A 8 14.42 5.94 -10.24
CA LYS A 8 15.09 4.63 -10.25
C LYS A 8 14.09 3.48 -10.09
N ALA A 9 13.03 3.65 -9.31
CA ALA A 9 11.96 2.67 -9.17
C ALA A 9 11.20 2.48 -10.49
N ILE A 10 10.89 3.59 -11.19
CA ILE A 10 10.22 3.56 -12.49
C ILE A 10 11.11 2.85 -13.53
N GLU A 11 12.38 3.23 -13.62
CA GLU A 11 13.35 2.58 -14.53
C GLU A 11 13.43 1.07 -14.28
N LEU A 12 13.55 0.64 -13.02
CA LEU A 12 13.60 -0.78 -12.67
C LEU A 12 12.35 -1.55 -13.09
N LEU A 13 11.16 -0.93 -12.93
CA LEU A 13 9.90 -1.53 -13.36
C LEU A 13 9.84 -1.65 -14.89
N GLU A 14 10.21 -0.62 -15.63
CA GLU A 14 10.17 -0.61 -17.11
C GLU A 14 11.22 -1.53 -17.75
N GLU A 15 12.40 -1.68 -17.14
CA GLU A 15 13.45 -2.57 -17.63
C GLU A 15 13.13 -4.05 -17.43
N THR A 16 12.40 -4.36 -16.35
CA THR A 16 12.16 -5.76 -15.93
C THR A 16 10.79 -6.27 -16.35
N LEU A 17 9.76 -5.42 -16.34
CA LEU A 17 8.40 -5.81 -16.68
C LEU A 17 8.13 -5.62 -18.17
N ASP A 18 7.62 -6.66 -18.81
CA ASP A 18 7.04 -6.54 -20.15
C ASP A 18 5.64 -5.90 -20.09
N GLY A 19 5.06 -5.59 -21.26
CA GLY A 19 3.71 -4.99 -21.33
C GLY A 19 2.62 -5.74 -20.53
N PRO A 20 2.55 -7.09 -20.62
CA PRO A 20 1.70 -7.90 -19.76
C PRO A 20 2.02 -7.76 -18.26
N GLY A 21 3.30 -7.76 -17.87
CA GLY A 21 3.74 -7.55 -16.49
C GLY A 21 3.29 -6.20 -15.94
N MET A 22 3.50 -5.11 -16.69
CA MET A 22 3.01 -3.78 -16.33
C MET A 22 1.48 -3.71 -16.21
N THR A 23 0.77 -4.45 -17.08
CA THR A 23 -0.70 -4.51 -17.02
C THR A 23 -1.18 -5.18 -15.73
N GLU A 24 -0.55 -6.28 -15.31
CA GLU A 24 -0.89 -7.00 -14.09
C GLU A 24 -0.48 -6.21 -12.84
N PHE A 25 0.69 -5.56 -12.84
CA PHE A 25 1.12 -4.65 -11.78
C PHE A 25 0.07 -3.56 -11.52
N GLY A 26 -0.35 -2.85 -12.58
CA GLY A 26 -1.39 -1.84 -12.47
C GLY A 26 -2.76 -2.39 -12.05
N LYS A 27 -3.01 -3.69 -12.27
CA LYS A 27 -4.24 -4.36 -11.82
C LYS A 27 -4.22 -4.56 -10.31
N ILE A 28 -3.08 -4.93 -9.73
CA ILE A 28 -2.91 -5.01 -8.28
C ILE A 28 -3.18 -3.65 -7.64
N SER A 29 -2.62 -2.56 -8.18
CA SER A 29 -2.87 -1.20 -7.68
C SER A 29 -4.35 -0.83 -7.70
N ARG A 30 -5.04 -1.04 -8.83
CA ARG A 30 -6.47 -0.75 -8.95
C ARG A 30 -7.34 -1.57 -8.00
N ASP A 31 -7.00 -2.85 -7.81
CA ASP A 31 -7.72 -3.70 -6.87
C ASP A 31 -7.56 -3.20 -5.42
N MET A 32 -6.35 -2.77 -5.04
CA MET A 32 -6.10 -2.22 -3.71
C MET A 32 -6.82 -0.88 -3.51
N GLU A 33 -6.76 0.02 -4.50
CA GLU A 33 -7.49 1.29 -4.49
C GLU A 33 -9.00 1.06 -4.31
N LYS A 34 -9.55 0.08 -5.04
CA LYS A 34 -10.95 -0.33 -4.91
C LYS A 34 -11.27 -0.81 -3.49
N ILE A 35 -10.42 -1.66 -2.90
CA ILE A 35 -10.61 -2.14 -1.52
C ILE A 35 -10.71 -0.97 -0.55
N PHE A 36 -9.80 0.00 -0.62
CA PHE A 36 -9.82 1.17 0.27
C PHE A 36 -10.98 2.13 -0.01
N THR A 37 -11.37 2.29 -1.27
CA THR A 37 -12.51 3.12 -1.67
C THR A 37 -13.84 2.54 -1.18
N GLU A 38 -14.02 1.22 -1.29
CA GLU A 38 -15.23 0.53 -0.84
C GLU A 38 -15.29 0.37 0.68
N ASN A 39 -14.15 0.43 1.36
CA ASN A 39 -14.02 0.25 2.81
C ASN A 39 -13.21 1.41 3.43
N PRO A 40 -13.73 2.65 3.45
CA PRO A 40 -12.98 3.82 3.90
C PRO A 40 -12.67 3.80 5.41
N ASN A 41 -13.49 3.09 6.20
CA ASN A 41 -13.30 2.86 7.63
C ASN A 41 -13.55 1.37 7.94
N PRO A 42 -12.63 0.48 7.53
CA PRO A 42 -12.84 -0.95 7.68
C PRO A 42 -12.82 -1.33 9.16
N THR A 43 -13.70 -2.25 9.55
CA THR A 43 -13.60 -2.92 10.85
C THR A 43 -12.59 -4.08 10.77
N TYR A 44 -12.19 -4.61 11.93
CA TYR A 44 -11.34 -5.80 11.97
C TYR A 44 -11.97 -6.98 11.20
N ASP A 45 -13.27 -7.17 11.35
CA ASP A 45 -14.00 -8.24 10.67
C ASP A 45 -14.04 -8.04 9.14
N ASP A 46 -14.15 -6.78 8.68
CA ASP A 46 -14.04 -6.47 7.25
C ASP A 46 -12.67 -6.84 6.70
N ALA A 47 -11.60 -6.46 7.41
CA ALA A 47 -10.23 -6.78 7.01
C ALA A 47 -10.02 -8.31 6.96
N VAL A 48 -10.42 -9.03 8.01
CA VAL A 48 -10.34 -10.50 8.09
C VAL A 48 -11.10 -11.16 6.94
N ARG A 49 -12.30 -10.69 6.64
CA ARG A 49 -13.13 -11.21 5.53
C ARG A 49 -12.42 -11.01 4.19
N ILE A 50 -11.98 -9.79 3.88
CA ILE A 50 -11.30 -9.44 2.62
C ILE A 50 -10.03 -10.26 2.43
N ILE A 51 -9.19 -10.36 3.46
CA ILE A 51 -7.97 -11.17 3.44
C ILE A 51 -8.29 -12.65 3.21
N THR A 52 -9.30 -13.17 3.89
CA THR A 52 -9.73 -14.57 3.76
C THR A 52 -10.25 -14.87 2.36
N GLU A 53 -11.11 -14.01 1.82
CA GLU A 53 -11.63 -14.12 0.45
C GLU A 53 -10.48 -14.15 -0.56
N TYR A 54 -9.55 -13.19 -0.49
CA TYR A 54 -8.39 -13.12 -1.38
C TYR A 54 -7.57 -14.43 -1.38
N PHE A 55 -7.15 -14.90 -0.21
CA PHE A 55 -6.30 -16.09 -0.12
C PHE A 55 -7.05 -17.37 -0.48
N THR A 56 -8.35 -17.44 -0.18
CA THR A 56 -9.20 -18.57 -0.59
C THR A 56 -9.30 -18.66 -2.12
N GLU A 57 -9.49 -17.52 -2.81
CA GLU A 57 -9.50 -17.47 -4.28
C GLU A 57 -8.16 -17.88 -4.90
N LYS A 58 -7.05 -17.69 -4.18
CA LYS A 58 -5.72 -18.17 -4.57
C LYS A 58 -5.48 -19.65 -4.24
N GLY A 59 -6.43 -20.32 -3.58
CA GLY A 59 -6.34 -21.74 -3.23
C GLY A 59 -5.53 -22.01 -1.97
N GLU A 60 -5.29 -21.00 -1.14
CA GLU A 60 -4.55 -21.18 0.11
C GLU A 60 -5.37 -21.92 1.17
N ALA A 61 -4.67 -22.68 2.01
CA ALA A 61 -5.32 -23.44 3.08
C ALA A 61 -5.77 -22.53 4.23
N ALA A 62 -6.92 -22.83 4.86
CA ALA A 62 -7.44 -22.06 6.00
C ALA A 62 -6.42 -21.89 7.14
N ALA A 63 -5.55 -22.88 7.37
CA ALA A 63 -4.49 -22.80 8.36
C ALA A 63 -3.39 -21.76 8.01
N PHE A 64 -3.10 -21.56 6.72
CA PHE A 64 -2.20 -20.50 6.26
C PHE A 64 -2.87 -19.14 6.47
N ILE A 65 -4.12 -18.98 6.04
CA ILE A 65 -4.88 -17.73 6.16
C ILE A 65 -4.94 -17.26 7.62
N SER A 66 -5.30 -18.17 8.53
CA SER A 66 -5.36 -17.87 9.97
C SER A 66 -4.00 -17.43 10.53
N LYS A 67 -2.91 -18.07 10.11
CA LYS A 67 -1.55 -17.69 10.52
C LYS A 67 -1.15 -16.32 9.96
N TRP A 68 -1.48 -16.05 8.71
CA TRP A 68 -1.19 -14.77 8.06
C TRP A 68 -1.90 -13.62 8.78
N ILE A 69 -3.21 -13.77 9.05
CA ILE A 69 -4.00 -12.78 9.80
C ILE A 69 -3.42 -12.55 11.20
N ALA A 70 -3.03 -13.63 11.90
CA ALA A 70 -2.42 -13.52 13.22
C ALA A 70 -1.06 -12.80 13.17
N ALA A 71 -0.25 -13.06 12.14
CA ALA A 71 1.04 -12.40 11.95
C ALA A 71 0.86 -10.90 11.66
N SER A 72 -0.01 -10.52 10.71
CA SER A 72 -0.28 -9.11 10.38
C SER A 72 -0.82 -8.35 11.61
N ASN A 73 -1.77 -8.93 12.36
CA ASN A 73 -2.25 -8.32 13.61
C ASN A 73 -1.15 -8.22 14.68
N SER A 74 -0.21 -9.16 14.73
CA SER A 74 0.94 -9.10 15.65
C SER A 74 1.93 -8.01 15.24
N ASN A 75 2.16 -7.80 13.94
CA ASN A 75 2.98 -6.72 13.42
C ASN A 75 2.38 -5.36 13.79
N CYS A 76 1.06 -5.17 13.63
CA CYS A 76 0.42 -3.93 14.06
C CYS A 76 0.65 -3.62 15.54
N LYS A 77 0.65 -4.64 16.40
CA LYS A 77 0.98 -4.47 17.83
C LYS A 77 2.45 -4.12 18.05
N ALA A 78 3.36 -4.73 17.29
CA ALA A 78 4.79 -4.45 17.38
C ALA A 78 5.14 -3.01 16.95
N TYR A 79 4.38 -2.46 15.99
CA TYR A 79 4.51 -1.07 15.52
C TYR A 79 3.64 -0.07 16.28
N GLU A 80 3.03 -0.49 17.40
CA GLU A 80 2.18 0.36 18.25
C GLU A 80 1.00 1.02 17.50
N ILE A 81 0.52 0.39 16.43
CA ILE A 81 -0.63 0.87 15.65
C ILE A 81 -1.88 0.77 16.52
N SER A 82 -2.67 1.84 16.53
CA SER A 82 -3.91 1.93 17.29
C SER A 82 -4.94 0.88 16.84
N ASP A 83 -5.84 0.46 17.74
CA ASP A 83 -6.89 -0.51 17.39
C ASP A 83 -7.81 -0.04 16.25
N GLU A 84 -7.98 1.29 16.11
CA GLU A 84 -8.78 1.92 15.06
C GLU A 84 -8.10 1.87 13.70
N GLU A 85 -6.77 1.92 13.65
CA GLU A 85 -5.99 1.91 12.41
C GLU A 85 -5.59 0.50 11.96
N LYS A 86 -5.61 -0.48 12.88
CA LYS A 86 -5.26 -1.89 12.61
C LYS A 86 -5.93 -2.46 11.36
N PRO A 87 -7.25 -2.30 11.13
CA PRO A 87 -7.87 -2.87 9.95
C PRO A 87 -7.31 -2.31 8.64
N LYS A 88 -7.01 -1.00 8.59
CA LYS A 88 -6.38 -0.36 7.43
C LYS A 88 -4.95 -0.86 7.25
N ALA A 89 -4.18 -0.96 8.33
CA ALA A 89 -2.82 -1.48 8.31
C ALA A 89 -2.76 -2.94 7.81
N MET A 90 -3.68 -3.79 8.24
CA MET A 90 -3.78 -5.18 7.77
C MET A 90 -4.10 -5.27 6.27
N LEU A 91 -4.96 -4.39 5.75
CA LEU A 91 -5.24 -4.31 4.31
C LEU A 91 -4.04 -3.75 3.52
N ALA A 92 -3.26 -2.83 4.11
CA ALA A 92 -2.01 -2.36 3.52
C ALA A 92 -0.96 -3.47 3.47
N ASP A 93 -0.81 -4.27 4.54
CA ASP A 93 0.04 -5.48 4.58
C ASP A 93 -0.34 -6.46 3.46
N LEU A 94 -1.65 -6.64 3.20
CA LEU A 94 -2.13 -7.46 2.09
C LEU A 94 -1.69 -6.89 0.75
N GLY A 95 -1.81 -5.57 0.55
CA GLY A 95 -1.33 -4.89 -0.65
C GLY A 95 0.16 -5.09 -0.88
N MET A 96 0.97 -4.84 0.14
CA MET A 96 2.42 -5.04 0.13
C MET A 96 2.78 -6.49 -0.23
N PHE A 97 2.14 -7.46 0.42
CA PHE A 97 2.33 -8.88 0.11
C PHE A 97 2.03 -9.21 -1.36
N ARG A 98 0.94 -8.65 -1.91
CA ARG A 98 0.56 -8.86 -3.31
C ARG A 98 1.60 -8.29 -4.27
N PHE A 99 2.10 -7.09 -4.02
CA PHE A 99 3.14 -6.45 -4.83
C PHE A 99 4.46 -7.21 -4.74
N MET A 100 4.93 -7.53 -3.54
CA MET A 100 6.16 -8.31 -3.34
C MET A 100 6.09 -9.65 -4.05
N SER A 101 5.01 -10.41 -3.83
CA SER A 101 4.81 -11.72 -4.47
C SER A 101 4.75 -11.62 -5.99
N PHE A 102 4.25 -10.51 -6.54
CA PHE A 102 4.27 -10.26 -7.98
C PHE A 102 5.68 -9.98 -8.48
N LEU A 103 6.39 -9.04 -7.87
CA LEU A 103 7.75 -8.66 -8.28
C LEU A 103 8.73 -9.84 -8.16
N GLU A 104 8.65 -10.63 -7.09
CA GLU A 104 9.45 -11.85 -6.94
C GLU A 104 9.21 -12.84 -8.08
N LYS A 105 7.95 -13.01 -8.52
CA LYS A 105 7.61 -13.89 -9.66
C LYS A 105 8.12 -13.37 -11.00
N GLN A 106 8.29 -12.06 -11.13
CA GLN A 106 8.90 -11.43 -12.31
C GLN A 106 10.43 -11.45 -12.26
N GLY A 107 11.03 -11.96 -11.17
CA GLY A 107 12.47 -12.13 -11.04
C GLY A 107 13.21 -10.96 -10.40
N PHE A 108 12.50 -10.03 -9.77
CA PHE A 108 13.15 -8.96 -9.01
C PHE A 108 13.87 -9.52 -7.78
N THR A 109 15.05 -8.97 -7.48
CA THR A 109 15.77 -9.25 -6.25
C THR A 109 15.19 -8.46 -5.08
N GLU A 110 15.46 -8.92 -3.85
CA GLU A 110 15.04 -8.23 -2.63
C GLU A 110 15.52 -6.76 -2.59
N GLU A 111 16.74 -6.49 -3.05
CA GLU A 111 17.30 -5.13 -3.14
C GLU A 111 16.54 -4.24 -4.14
N GLN A 112 16.16 -4.79 -5.30
CA GLN A 112 15.37 -4.07 -6.29
C GLN A 112 13.95 -3.80 -5.79
N ILE A 113 13.34 -4.78 -5.12
CA ILE A 113 12.02 -4.63 -4.49
C ILE A 113 12.06 -3.55 -3.42
N TYR A 114 13.09 -3.54 -2.56
CA TYR A 114 13.29 -2.48 -1.58
C TYR A 114 13.42 -1.09 -2.23
N THR A 115 14.19 -0.99 -3.32
CA THR A 115 14.34 0.25 -4.08
C THR A 115 13.01 0.74 -4.64
N ILE A 116 12.16 -0.16 -5.16
CA ILE A 116 10.84 0.18 -5.68
C ILE A 116 9.94 0.75 -4.58
N PHE A 117 9.91 0.11 -3.41
CA PHE A 117 9.09 0.61 -2.28
C PHE A 117 9.62 1.90 -1.70
N ALA A 118 10.94 2.07 -1.59
CA ALA A 118 11.54 3.32 -1.12
C ALA A 118 11.22 4.49 -2.07
N GLY A 119 11.31 4.26 -3.39
CA GLY A 119 10.94 5.27 -4.38
C GLY A 119 9.45 5.63 -4.35
N ALA A 120 8.56 4.65 -4.08
CA ALA A 120 7.13 4.91 -3.92
C ALA A 120 6.82 5.74 -2.65
N ALA A 121 7.56 5.53 -1.56
CA ALA A 121 7.42 6.33 -0.34
C ALA A 121 7.88 7.78 -0.56
N GLU A 122 8.98 8.00 -1.28
CA GLU A 122 9.49 9.33 -1.61
C GLU A 122 8.50 10.15 -2.45
N GLN A 123 7.78 9.51 -3.39
CA GLN A 123 6.72 10.19 -4.16
C GLN A 123 5.54 10.66 -3.29
N ILE A 124 5.16 9.88 -2.27
CA ILE A 124 4.07 10.25 -1.37
C ILE A 124 4.43 11.49 -0.55
N ASP A 125 5.67 11.54 -0.05
CA ASP A 125 6.16 12.70 0.71
C ASP A 125 6.27 13.96 -0.17
N GLU A 126 6.66 13.83 -1.44
CA GLU A 126 6.71 14.95 -2.40
C GLU A 126 5.31 15.47 -2.78
N ASP A 127 4.31 14.59 -2.93
CA ASP A 127 2.94 14.98 -3.26
C ASP A 127 2.21 15.69 -2.09
N ASP A 128 2.62 15.48 -0.84
CA ASP A 128 2.06 16.15 0.36
C ASP A 128 2.60 17.59 0.54
N ASP A 129 3.78 17.92 -0.01
CA ASP A 129 4.39 19.26 0.05
C ASP A 129 3.70 20.30 -0.88
N ASP A 130 2.83 19.86 -1.80
CA ASP A 130 2.06 20.73 -2.71
C ASP A 130 0.72 21.24 -2.13
N LEU A 131 0.38 20.86 -0.90
CA LEU A 131 -0.76 21.44 -0.18
C LEU A 131 -0.37 22.78 0.46
N GLU A 132 -0.55 23.89 -0.29
CA GLU A 132 -0.49 25.25 0.29
C GLU A 132 -1.29 25.28 1.61
N PRO A 133 -0.69 25.71 2.74
CA PRO A 133 -1.45 25.87 3.97
C PRO A 133 -2.61 26.85 3.73
N PRO A 134 -3.81 26.59 4.26
CA PRO A 134 -4.95 27.46 4.04
C PRO A 134 -4.60 28.88 4.50
N LYS A 135 -4.60 29.83 3.55
CA LYS A 135 -4.42 31.25 3.83
C LYS A 135 -5.50 31.67 4.82
N CYS A 136 -5.10 31.83 6.09
CA CYS A 136 -5.97 32.28 7.16
C CYS A 136 -6.39 33.73 6.88
N SER A 137 -7.51 33.92 6.18
CA SER A 137 -8.14 35.23 6.01
C SER A 137 -8.88 35.58 7.30
N CYS A 138 -8.16 36.18 8.24
CA CYS A 138 -8.77 36.85 9.39
C CYS A 138 -9.43 38.15 8.91
N ASN A 139 -10.63 38.03 8.36
CA ASN A 139 -11.51 39.17 8.12
C ASN A 139 -12.20 39.53 9.45
N LYS A 140 -11.79 40.64 10.09
CA LYS A 140 -12.55 41.26 11.18
C LYS A 140 -12.69 42.75 10.93
N ASP A 141 -13.50 43.08 9.93
CA ASP A 141 -14.35 44.26 10.00
C ASP A 141 -15.50 43.94 10.95
N HIS A 142 -15.45 44.45 12.18
CA HIS A 142 -16.66 44.72 12.95
C HIS A 142 -16.56 46.09 13.62
N LYS A 143 -17.34 47.00 13.05
CA LYS A 143 -17.78 48.28 13.62
C LYS A 143 -18.34 48.09 15.03
N HIS A 144 -17.90 48.93 15.97
CA HIS A 144 -18.78 49.82 16.72
C HIS A 144 -18.01 51.05 17.21
#